data_AF-A0A5Q2RR34-F1
#
_entry.id   AF-A0A5Q2RR34-F1
#
_cell.length_a   1.000
_cell.length_b   1.000
_cell.length_c   1.000
_cell.angle_alpha   90.00
_cell.angle_beta   90.00
_cell.angle_gamma   90.00
#
_symmetry.space_group_name_H-M   'P 1'
#
loop_
_entity.id
_entity.type
_entity.pdbx_description
1 polymer ?
#
loop_
_entity_poly.entity_id
_entity_poly.type
_entity_poly.pdbx_seq_one_letter_code
_entity_poly.pdbx_strand_id
1 'polypeptide(L)'
;MLAHGVNHIVGGGKIAGTAGWFESLGMRPGRLHAWLASLTEVGAGVLLLLGLATSLAAGGALGVMVVAWVTNHRGNGFFIFRPGEGWEYVMTLSVVSAAIGPLGGGGWSLDHALDLDDTFSGVSGLVLALGPGLLGAAALLAAFWRPPRPTSA
;
A
#
# COMPACT_ATOMS: atom_id res chain seq x y z
N MET A 1 -5.76 -5.24 1.80
CA MET A 1 -5.80 -3.76 1.87
C MET A 1 -7.08 -3.29 2.55
N LEU A 2 -8.27 -3.46 1.94
CA LEU A 2 -9.54 -2.93 2.47
C LEU A 2 -9.77 -3.20 3.97
N ALA A 3 -9.78 -4.47 4.38
CA ALA A 3 -10.01 -4.85 5.77
C ALA A 3 -8.92 -4.30 6.72
N HIS A 4 -7.68 -4.17 6.24
CA HIS A 4 -6.56 -3.63 7.02
C HIS A 4 -6.74 -2.13 7.26
N GLY A 5 -7.09 -1.37 6.22
CA GLY A 5 -7.39 0.06 6.33
C GLY A 5 -8.60 0.34 7.22
N VAL A 6 -9.65 -0.50 7.15
CA VAL A 6 -10.78 -0.43 8.10
C VAL A 6 -10.29 -0.68 9.53
N ASN A 7 -9.46 -1.69 9.74
CA ASN A 7 -8.91 -2.01 11.07
C ASN A 7 -8.08 -0.86 11.64
N HIS A 8 -7.33 -0.10 10.83
CA HIS A 8 -6.65 1.10 11.30
C HIS A 8 -7.62 2.15 11.87
N ILE A 9 -8.82 2.25 11.31
CA ILE A 9 -9.83 3.25 11.69
C ILE A 9 -10.61 2.79 12.93
N VAL A 10 -11.05 1.53 12.96
CA VAL A 10 -12.01 1.04 13.97
C VAL A 10 -11.41 0.04 14.98
N GLY A 11 -10.23 -0.51 14.72
CA GLY A 11 -9.56 -1.52 15.55
C GLY A 11 -9.00 -0.97 16.88
N GLY A 12 -8.43 -1.87 17.69
CA GLY A 12 -7.99 -1.69 19.10
C GLY A 12 -6.88 -0.65 19.35
N GLY A 13 -7.18 0.61 19.07
CA GLY A 13 -6.32 1.79 19.16
C GLY A 13 -6.83 2.95 18.28
N LYS A 14 -7.68 2.63 17.28
CA LYS A 14 -8.20 3.54 16.26
C LYS A 14 -7.06 4.28 15.56
N ILE A 15 -7.37 5.36 14.86
CA ILE A 15 -6.36 6.21 14.23
C ILE A 15 -5.29 6.73 15.20
N ALA A 16 -5.63 6.96 16.47
CA ALA A 16 -4.65 7.43 17.46
C ALA A 16 -3.56 6.37 17.75
N GLY A 17 -3.96 5.11 17.92
CA GLY A 17 -3.02 3.99 18.11
C GLY A 17 -2.18 3.76 16.85
N THR A 18 -2.82 3.74 15.68
CA THR A 18 -2.12 3.62 14.39
C THR A 18 -1.12 4.76 14.18
N ALA A 19 -1.46 5.98 14.59
CA ALA A 19 -0.55 7.13 14.53
C ALA A 19 0.68 6.94 15.44
N GLY A 20 0.48 6.48 16.67
CA GLY A 20 1.59 6.18 17.59
C GLY A 20 2.49 5.07 17.07
N TRP A 21 1.92 4.05 16.42
CA TRP A 21 2.68 3.00 15.74
C TRP A 21 3.51 3.54 14.57
N PHE A 22 2.94 4.39 13.70
CA PHE A 22 3.73 5.04 12.64
C PHE A 22 4.88 5.88 13.19
N GLU A 23 4.67 6.61 14.30
CA GLU A 23 5.73 7.40 14.92
C GLU A 23 6.84 6.54 15.53
N SER A 24 6.52 5.34 16.05
CA SER A 24 7.52 4.40 16.54
C SER A 24 8.40 3.85 15.42
N LEU A 25 7.88 3.78 14.19
CA LEU A 25 8.63 3.45 12.97
C LEU A 25 9.43 4.64 12.40
N GLY A 26 9.28 5.83 12.97
CA GLY A 26 9.96 7.05 12.51
C GLY A 26 9.21 7.83 11.42
N MET A 27 7.94 7.53 11.18
CA MET A 27 7.08 8.25 10.22
C MET A 27 6.34 9.39 10.95
N ARG A 28 6.68 10.65 10.63
CA ARG A 28 6.13 11.82 11.34
C ARG A 28 5.53 12.85 10.39
N PRO A 29 4.39 13.49 10.71
CA PRO A 29 3.55 13.26 11.90
C PRO A 29 2.69 12.00 11.78
N GLY A 30 2.52 11.22 12.86
CA GLY A 30 1.87 9.91 12.81
C GLY A 30 0.42 9.96 12.36
N ARG A 31 -0.35 10.98 12.80
CA ARG A 31 -1.76 11.13 12.45
C ARG A 31 -1.99 11.30 10.95
N LEU A 32 -1.08 11.99 10.26
CA LEU A 32 -1.14 12.13 8.81
C LEU A 32 -0.98 10.76 8.15
N HIS A 33 0.04 10.01 8.56
CA HIS A 33 0.37 8.71 7.99
C HIS A 33 -0.68 7.64 8.28
N ALA A 34 -1.26 7.66 9.50
CA ALA A 34 -2.38 6.80 9.85
C ALA A 34 -3.58 7.02 8.92
N TRP A 35 -3.95 8.28 8.66
CA TRP A 35 -5.04 8.58 7.74
C TRP A 35 -4.69 8.29 6.27
N LEU A 36 -3.49 8.67 5.82
CA LEU A 36 -3.05 8.38 4.45
C LEU A 36 -3.08 6.89 4.16
N ALA A 37 -2.46 6.07 5.02
CA ALA A 37 -2.49 4.61 4.87
C ALA A 37 -3.92 4.07 4.88
N SER A 38 -4.74 4.47 5.85
CA SER A 38 -6.13 3.98 5.97
C SER A 38 -6.98 4.33 4.74
N LEU A 39 -6.93 5.58 4.28
CA LEU A 39 -7.72 6.04 3.14
C LEU A 39 -7.23 5.42 1.84
N THR A 40 -5.91 5.28 1.64
CA THR A 40 -5.36 4.61 0.47
C THR A 40 -5.73 3.13 0.45
N GLU A 41 -5.61 2.42 1.58
CA GLU A 41 -5.95 0.98 1.64
C GLU A 41 -7.43 0.70 1.44
N VAL A 42 -8.30 1.53 2.01
CA VAL A 42 -9.75 1.43 1.81
C VAL A 42 -10.12 1.81 0.38
N GLY A 43 -9.65 2.96 -0.10
CA GLY A 43 -9.94 3.47 -1.44
C GLY A 43 -9.45 2.52 -2.54
N ALA A 44 -8.17 2.13 -2.49
CA ALA A 44 -7.61 1.15 -3.42
C ALA A 44 -8.33 -0.20 -3.33
N GLY A 45 -8.66 -0.65 -2.11
CA GLY A 45 -9.41 -1.89 -1.91
C GLY A 45 -10.79 -1.87 -2.56
N VAL A 46 -11.56 -0.79 -2.36
CA VAL A 46 -12.88 -0.61 -2.99
C VAL A 46 -12.77 -0.54 -4.50
N LEU A 47 -11.82 0.26 -5.02
CA LEU A 47 -11.61 0.43 -6.45
C LEU A 47 -11.20 -0.89 -7.13
N LEU A 48 -10.31 -1.68 -6.51
CA LEU A 48 -9.95 -3.00 -7.00
C LEU A 48 -11.12 -3.98 -6.99
N LEU A 49 -11.97 -3.95 -5.95
CA LEU A 49 -13.16 -4.81 -5.88
C LEU A 49 -14.17 -4.49 -6.97
N LEU A 50 -14.35 -3.21 -7.30
CA LEU A 50 -15.24 -2.78 -8.37
C LEU A 50 -14.59 -2.91 -9.76
N GLY A 51 -13.26 -3.08 -9.82
CA GLY A 51 -12.49 -2.97 -11.06
C GLY A 51 -12.62 -1.58 -11.69
N LEU A 52 -12.48 -0.50 -10.90
CA LEU A 52 -12.54 0.87 -11.38
C LEU A 52 -11.17 1.55 -11.20
N ALA A 53 -10.64 2.15 -12.26
CA ALA A 53 -9.27 2.65 -12.35
C ALA A 53 -8.27 1.61 -11.85
N THR A 54 -8.43 0.36 -12.28
CA THR A 54 -7.84 -0.85 -11.68
C THR A 54 -6.32 -0.73 -11.52
N SER A 55 -5.64 -0.29 -12.57
CA SER A 55 -4.18 -0.09 -12.56
C SER A 55 -3.74 0.96 -11.53
N LEU A 56 -4.48 2.06 -11.41
CA LEU A 56 -4.15 3.13 -10.46
C LEU A 56 -4.43 2.68 -9.01
N ALA A 57 -5.52 1.95 -8.80
CA ALA A 57 -5.85 1.36 -7.51
C ALA A 57 -4.79 0.33 -7.08
N ALA A 58 -4.33 -0.50 -8.01
CA ALA A 58 -3.21 -1.41 -7.81
C ALA A 58 -1.91 -0.66 -7.47
N GLY A 59 -1.65 0.46 -8.14
CA GLY A 59 -0.53 1.35 -7.80
C GLY A 59 -0.61 1.93 -6.39
N GLY A 60 -1.81 2.29 -5.93
CA GLY A 60 -2.05 2.70 -4.54
C GLY A 60 -1.71 1.59 -3.54
N ALA A 61 -2.17 0.36 -3.80
CA ALA A 61 -1.84 -0.80 -2.97
C ALA A 61 -0.33 -1.10 -2.97
N LEU A 62 0.32 -1.06 -4.15
CA LEU A 62 1.76 -1.21 -4.29
C LEU A 62 2.52 -0.17 -3.47
N GLY A 63 2.13 1.10 -3.54
CA GLY A 63 2.77 2.19 -2.80
C GLY A 63 2.72 1.97 -1.29
N VAL A 64 1.55 1.57 -0.76
CA VAL A 64 1.40 1.24 0.67
C VAL A 64 2.30 0.07 1.06
N MET A 65 2.34 -1.00 0.25
CA MET A 65 3.17 -2.18 0.54
C MET A 65 4.68 -1.86 0.47
N VAL A 66 5.12 -1.01 -0.44
CA VAL A 66 6.52 -0.56 -0.50
C VAL A 66 6.90 0.24 0.74
N VAL A 67 6.04 1.17 1.18
CA VAL A 67 6.28 1.90 2.43
C VAL A 67 6.34 0.94 3.62
N ALA A 68 5.39 0.01 3.74
CA ALA A 68 5.36 -0.98 4.81
C ALA A 68 6.62 -1.87 4.81
N TRP A 69 7.04 -2.33 3.62
CA TRP A 69 8.27 -3.11 3.47
C TRP A 69 9.47 -2.32 3.98
N VAL A 70 9.64 -1.07 3.54
CA VAL A 70 10.79 -0.24 3.91
C VAL A 70 10.82 0.07 5.41
N THR A 71 9.68 0.40 6.01
CA THR A 71 9.63 0.93 7.38
C THR A 71 9.54 -0.15 8.45
N ASN A 72 8.90 -1.29 8.16
CA ASN A 72 8.58 -2.29 9.17
C ASN A 72 9.09 -3.71 8.85
N HIS A 73 9.08 -4.14 7.57
CA HIS A 73 9.26 -5.57 7.26
C HIS A 73 10.63 -5.96 6.68
N ARG A 74 11.37 -5.04 6.03
CA ARG A 74 12.63 -5.37 5.31
C ARG A 74 13.75 -5.93 6.20
N GLY A 75 13.75 -5.58 7.48
CA GLY A 75 14.74 -6.02 8.46
C GLY A 75 14.41 -7.37 9.10
N ASN A 76 13.22 -7.91 8.81
CA ASN A 76 12.72 -9.13 9.41
C ASN A 76 13.02 -10.34 8.52
N GLY A 77 12.85 -11.54 9.07
CA GLY A 77 12.96 -12.79 8.30
C GLY A 77 11.89 -12.91 7.21
N PHE A 78 11.83 -14.06 6.56
CA PHE A 78 10.86 -14.29 5.47
C PHE A 78 9.41 -14.31 5.96
N PHE A 79 9.09 -15.20 6.90
CA PHE A 79 7.71 -15.54 7.25
C PHE A 79 6.96 -14.46 8.04
N ILE A 80 5.74 -14.14 7.59
CA ILE A 80 4.89 -13.11 8.22
C ILE A 80 4.47 -13.43 9.65
N PHE A 81 4.35 -14.71 10.01
CA PHE A 81 3.90 -15.15 11.34
C PHE A 81 5.01 -15.21 12.40
N ARG A 82 6.26 -14.88 12.05
CA ARG A 82 7.39 -14.85 12.99
C ARG A 82 7.48 -13.50 13.71
N PRO A 83 8.17 -13.43 14.87
CA PRO A 83 8.40 -12.16 15.55
C PRO A 83 8.99 -11.09 14.62
N GLY A 84 8.44 -9.88 14.71
CA GLY A 84 8.75 -8.77 13.80
C GLY A 84 7.90 -8.75 12.53
N GLU A 85 7.23 -9.84 12.18
CA GLU A 85 6.42 -9.99 10.96
C GLU A 85 7.30 -9.89 9.70
N GLY A 86 7.66 -11.05 9.13
CA GLY A 86 8.53 -11.11 7.96
C GLY A 86 7.98 -10.45 6.69
N TRP A 87 8.82 -10.35 5.67
CA TRP A 87 8.49 -9.61 4.45
C TRP A 87 7.62 -10.38 3.43
N GLU A 88 7.43 -11.69 3.60
CA GLU A 88 6.74 -12.60 2.67
C GLU A 88 5.40 -12.03 2.16
N TYR A 89 4.49 -11.72 3.07
CA TYR A 89 3.14 -11.29 2.71
C TYR A 89 3.15 -9.92 2.03
N VAL A 90 3.95 -8.98 2.55
CA VAL A 90 4.06 -7.61 2.02
C VAL A 90 4.61 -7.60 0.59
N MET A 91 5.65 -8.40 0.32
CA MET A 91 6.21 -8.51 -1.03
C MET A 91 5.30 -9.30 -1.97
N THR A 92 4.60 -10.32 -1.48
CA THR A 92 3.58 -11.03 -2.26
C THR A 92 2.51 -10.05 -2.75
N LEU A 93 1.99 -9.21 -1.85
CA LEU A 93 1.00 -8.20 -2.20
C LEU A 93 1.56 -7.12 -3.13
N SER A 94 2.83 -6.74 -2.97
CA SER A 94 3.52 -5.80 -3.88
C SER A 94 3.59 -6.36 -5.29
N VAL A 95 4.04 -7.61 -5.45
CA VAL A 95 4.17 -8.27 -6.76
C VAL A 95 2.80 -8.48 -7.41
N VAL A 96 1.80 -8.92 -6.65
CA VAL A 96 0.42 -9.07 -7.15
C VAL A 96 -0.13 -7.72 -7.61
N SER A 97 0.06 -6.66 -6.84
CA SER A 97 -0.39 -5.32 -7.21
C SER A 97 0.30 -4.81 -8.47
N ALA A 98 1.61 -5.02 -8.60
CA ALA A 98 2.35 -4.69 -9.81
C ALA A 98 1.87 -5.47 -11.04
N ALA A 99 1.53 -6.76 -10.87
CA ALA A 99 1.03 -7.61 -11.94
C ALA A 99 -0.39 -7.21 -12.38
N ILE A 100 -1.25 -6.75 -11.47
CA ILE A 100 -2.60 -6.28 -11.80
C ILE A 100 -2.56 -5.10 -12.78
N GLY A 101 -1.55 -4.22 -12.69
CA GLY A 101 -1.41 -3.07 -13.59
C GLY A 101 -1.55 -3.42 -15.08
N PRO A 102 -0.65 -4.22 -15.67
CA PRO A 102 -0.78 -4.62 -17.06
C PRO A 102 -1.95 -5.57 -17.34
N LEU A 103 -2.43 -6.34 -16.36
CA LEU A 103 -3.55 -7.26 -16.55
C LEU A 103 -4.91 -6.54 -16.67
N GLY A 104 -5.06 -5.38 -16.00
CA GLY A 104 -6.31 -4.62 -15.97
C GLY A 104 -7.40 -5.29 -15.13
N GLY A 105 -8.62 -4.72 -15.19
CA GLY A 105 -9.78 -5.19 -14.42
C GLY A 105 -10.50 -6.40 -15.02
N GLY A 106 -10.31 -6.66 -16.31
CA GLY A 106 -11.00 -7.72 -17.05
C GLY A 106 -12.47 -7.43 -17.32
N GLY A 107 -13.16 -8.34 -18.02
CA GLY A 107 -14.50 -8.08 -18.58
C GLY A 107 -15.64 -7.88 -17.57
N TRP A 108 -15.44 -8.12 -16.28
CA TRP A 108 -16.45 -7.89 -15.24
C TRP A 108 -16.22 -6.58 -14.47
N SER A 109 -15.20 -5.82 -14.85
CA SER A 109 -14.81 -4.58 -14.19
C SER A 109 -15.67 -3.39 -14.63
N LEU A 110 -15.75 -2.38 -13.77
CA LEU A 110 -16.31 -1.09 -14.17
C LEU A 110 -15.46 -0.40 -15.23
N ASP A 111 -14.15 -0.63 -15.27
CA ASP A 111 -13.28 -0.16 -16.35
C ASP A 111 -13.78 -0.67 -17.71
N HIS A 112 -14.13 -1.95 -17.80
CA HIS A 112 -14.71 -2.53 -19.01
C HIS A 112 -16.10 -1.96 -19.33
N ALA A 113 -16.97 -1.87 -18.32
CA ALA A 113 -18.32 -1.34 -18.50
C ALA A 113 -18.36 0.15 -18.91
N LEU A 114 -17.26 0.87 -18.71
CA LEU A 114 -17.10 2.29 -19.03
C LEU A 114 -16.13 2.53 -20.21
N ASP A 115 -15.71 1.47 -20.91
CA ASP A 115 -14.75 1.52 -22.03
C ASP A 115 -13.39 2.17 -21.66
N LEU A 116 -12.88 1.89 -20.46
CA LEU A 116 -11.62 2.42 -19.92
C LEU A 116 -10.45 1.43 -19.99
N ASP A 117 -10.65 0.23 -20.54
CA ASP A 117 -9.66 -0.86 -20.58
C ASP A 117 -8.31 -0.42 -21.16
N ASP A 118 -8.32 0.33 -22.27
CA ASP A 118 -7.09 0.79 -22.95
C ASP A 118 -6.23 1.71 -22.07
N THR A 119 -6.86 2.41 -21.12
CA THR A 119 -6.14 3.29 -20.18
C THR A 119 -5.58 2.51 -19.01
N PHE A 120 -6.31 1.52 -18.49
CA PHE A 120 -5.99 0.83 -17.24
C PHE A 120 -5.52 -0.62 -17.43
N SER A 121 -5.00 -0.98 -18.61
CA SER A 121 -4.39 -2.29 -18.88
C SER A 121 -3.13 -2.15 -19.75
N GLY A 122 -2.42 -3.25 -20.01
CA GLY A 122 -1.25 -3.25 -20.87
C GLY A 122 -0.11 -2.35 -20.38
N VAL A 123 0.58 -1.67 -21.29
CA VAL A 123 1.74 -0.83 -20.94
C VAL A 123 1.31 0.42 -20.18
N SER A 124 0.20 1.06 -20.56
CA SER A 124 -0.37 2.21 -19.83
C SER A 124 -0.72 1.82 -18.40
N GLY A 125 -1.39 0.68 -18.22
CA GLY A 125 -1.70 0.13 -16.90
C GLY A 125 -0.47 -0.17 -16.04
N LEU A 126 0.58 -0.75 -16.63
CA LEU A 126 1.85 -0.97 -15.94
C LEU A 126 2.48 0.34 -15.46
N VAL A 127 2.52 1.37 -16.31
CA VAL A 127 3.05 2.69 -15.96
C VAL A 127 2.22 3.36 -14.86
N LEU A 128 0.88 3.24 -14.92
CA LEU A 128 -0.03 3.78 -13.92
C LEU A 128 0.04 3.06 -12.58
N ALA A 129 0.34 1.76 -12.57
CA ALA A 129 0.55 1.01 -11.33
C ALA A 129 1.93 1.32 -10.71
N LEU A 130 3.00 1.23 -11.51
CA LEU A 130 4.36 1.40 -11.01
C LEU A 130 4.73 2.85 -10.75
N GLY A 131 4.41 3.76 -11.67
CA GLY A 131 4.85 5.16 -11.61
C GLY A 131 4.34 5.87 -10.37
N PRO A 132 3.03 6.16 -10.26
CA PRO A 132 2.44 6.75 -9.06
C PRO A 132 2.73 5.97 -7.77
N GLY A 133 2.64 4.64 -7.80
CA GLY A 133 2.85 3.80 -6.61
C GLY A 133 4.27 3.92 -6.05
N LEU A 134 5.29 3.74 -6.90
CA LEU A 134 6.70 3.79 -6.47
C LEU A 134 7.16 5.23 -6.22
N LEU A 135 6.79 6.18 -7.06
CA LEU A 135 7.15 7.59 -6.87
C LEU A 135 6.49 8.17 -5.61
N GLY A 136 5.22 7.84 -5.37
CA GLY A 136 4.51 8.24 -4.16
C GLY A 136 5.15 7.68 -2.90
N ALA A 137 5.47 6.37 -2.89
CA ALA A 137 6.17 5.73 -1.78
C ALA A 137 7.54 6.37 -1.54
N ALA A 138 8.34 6.57 -2.59
CA ALA A 138 9.67 7.18 -2.49
C ALA A 138 9.61 8.62 -1.97
N ALA A 139 8.69 9.44 -2.49
CA ALA A 139 8.51 10.82 -2.06
C ALA A 139 8.08 10.90 -0.59
N LEU A 140 7.14 10.04 -0.19
CA LEU A 140 6.64 9.99 1.18
C LEU A 140 7.75 9.55 2.16
N LEU A 141 8.50 8.50 1.83
CA LEU A 141 9.64 8.05 2.63
C LEU A 141 10.72 9.15 2.75
N ALA A 142 11.09 9.78 1.64
CA ALA A 142 12.10 10.84 1.64
C ALA A 142 11.68 12.03 2.52
N ALA A 143 10.43 12.46 2.41
CA ALA A 143 9.90 13.61 3.13
C ALA A 143 9.73 13.33 4.63
N PHE A 144 9.18 12.18 5.00
CA PHE A 144 8.60 11.98 6.34
C PHE A 144 9.23 10.87 7.19
N TRP A 145 10.08 10.01 6.60
CA TRP A 145 10.67 8.92 7.34
C TRP A 145 12.04 9.27 7.92
N ARG A 146 12.19 9.08 9.23
CA ARG A 146 13.44 9.22 9.97
C ARG A 146 13.60 7.99 10.86
N PRO A 147 14.28 6.91 10.39
CA PRO A 147 14.32 5.64 11.10
C PRO A 147 14.89 5.80 12.52
N PRO A 148 14.31 5.14 13.53
CA PRO A 148 14.86 5.11 14.88
C PRO A 148 16.30 4.58 14.85
N ARG A 149 17.18 5.13 15.68
CA ARG A 149 18.54 4.59 15.82
C ARG A 149 18.45 3.20 16.44
N PRO A 150 19.24 2.22 15.97
CA PRO A 150 19.39 0.95 16.67
C PRO A 150 19.82 1.24 18.11
N THR A 151 19.06 0.74 19.09
CA THR A 151 19.53 0.72 20.48
C THR A 151 20.76 -0.18 20.51
N SER A 152 21.92 0.41 20.83
CA SER A 152 23.12 -0.36 21.15
C SER A 152 22.78 -1.31 22.31
N ALA A 153 22.82 -2.62 22.01
CA ALA A 153 22.68 -3.69 22.99
C ALA A 153 23.89 -3.74 23.92
#